data_AF-A0A8T2QSC3-F1
#
_entry.id   AF-A0A8T2QSC3-F1
#
_cell.length_a   1.000
_cell.length_b   1.000
_cell.length_c   1.000
_cell.angle_alpha   90.00
_cell.angle_beta   90.00
_cell.angle_gamma   90.00
#
_symmetry.space_group_name_H-M   'P 1'
#
loop_
_entity.id
_entity.type
_entity.pdbx_description
1 polymer ?
#
loop_
_entity_poly.entity_id
_entity_poly.type
_entity_poly.pdbx_seq_one_letter_code
_entity_poly.pdbx_strand_id
1 'polypeptide(L)'
;MTIVLKEELLMNSYKTIDGRGHEIHIAHGPCITMQYVSNIIIHGIHVHDCKRGGNAMVRSSPTHYGWRTISDGDGISLFGARDVWVDHVSLARCTDGLFDAIMGSTAITVSNSFFTQHNKVMLLGHSDEYVQDKSMQVTIAFNHFGEGLVQRMPRCRHGFFEIVNNDYTHWEMYAIGGSASPTINSKGNRYTAPSDPNAKDVTMRMDTPERKWETWDWRSEGDLFVNGAFFVPSGAGASSNYGKAATVGPKSSSLVGVLTANAGAFSCNRGLNC
;
A
#
# COMPACT_ATOMS: atom_id res chain seq x y z
N MET A 1 21.37 10.07 4.50
CA MET A 1 21.49 9.64 5.91
C MET A 1 20.79 8.31 6.05
N THR A 2 21.45 7.32 6.63
CA THR A 2 20.85 6.00 6.92
C THR A 2 20.63 5.86 8.42
N ILE A 3 19.39 5.57 8.81
CA ILE A 3 18.94 5.37 10.18
C ILE A 3 18.67 3.88 10.37
N VAL A 4 19.48 3.24 11.21
CA VAL A 4 19.26 1.87 11.67
C VAL A 4 18.61 1.93 13.04
N LEU A 5 17.32 1.68 13.09
CA LEU A 5 16.59 1.63 14.36
C LEU A 5 16.98 0.36 15.12
N LYS A 6 17.05 0.46 16.44
CA LYS A 6 17.28 -0.70 17.31
C LYS A 6 16.00 -1.49 17.55
N GLU A 7 14.88 -0.79 17.60
CA GLU A 7 13.52 -1.30 17.84
C GLU A 7 12.53 -0.54 16.94
N GLU A 8 11.29 -1.00 16.83
CA GLU A 8 10.27 -0.31 16.03
C GLU A 8 10.12 1.16 16.43
N LEU A 9 9.98 2.04 15.44
CA LEU A 9 9.62 3.43 15.66
C LEU A 9 8.10 3.52 15.83
N LEU A 10 7.65 3.52 17.09
CA LEU A 10 6.25 3.76 17.44
C LEU A 10 5.90 5.24 17.25
N MET A 11 5.09 5.54 16.24
CA MET A 11 4.62 6.89 15.98
C MET A 11 3.52 7.32 16.94
N ASN A 12 3.43 8.62 17.19
CA ASN A 12 2.31 9.25 17.90
C ASN A 12 1.43 10.03 16.93
N SER A 13 0.19 10.31 17.35
CA SER A 13 -0.73 11.12 16.56
C SER A 13 -0.17 12.53 16.27
N TYR A 14 -0.68 13.15 15.21
CA TYR A 14 -0.34 14.52 14.80
C TYR A 14 1.16 14.69 14.55
N LYS A 15 1.70 13.86 13.65
CA LYS A 15 3.12 13.88 13.30
C LYS A 15 3.31 13.79 11.79
N THR A 16 4.40 14.40 11.35
CA THR A 16 4.89 14.29 9.99
C THR A 16 6.34 13.83 10.03
N ILE A 17 6.66 12.78 9.30
CA ILE A 17 8.03 12.49 8.88
C ILE A 17 8.18 13.09 7.47
N ASP A 18 9.12 14.01 7.33
CA ASP A 18 9.38 14.73 6.08
C ASP A 18 10.86 14.60 5.70
N GLY A 19 11.11 13.90 4.60
CA GLY A 19 12.44 13.72 4.04
C GLY A 19 12.81 14.78 3.00
N ARG A 20 11.96 15.75 2.68
CA ARG A 20 12.27 16.73 1.61
C ARG A 20 13.60 17.45 1.85
N GLY A 21 14.37 17.60 0.78
CA GLY A 21 15.70 18.23 0.78
C GLY A 21 16.81 17.34 1.35
N HIS A 22 16.50 16.10 1.73
CA HIS A 22 17.45 15.14 2.27
C HIS A 22 17.17 13.72 1.77
N GLU A 23 18.22 12.99 1.41
CA GLU A 23 18.09 11.56 1.14
C GLU A 23 18.11 10.80 2.48
N ILE A 24 16.94 10.36 2.97
CA ILE A 24 16.78 9.68 4.26
C ILE A 24 16.38 8.22 4.03
N HIS A 25 17.14 7.29 4.62
CA HIS A 25 16.86 5.86 4.62
C HIS A 25 16.57 5.38 6.03
N ILE A 26 15.45 4.69 6.24
CA ILE A 26 15.18 3.87 7.43
C ILE A 26 15.35 2.42 7.00
N ALA A 27 16.42 1.77 7.47
CA ALA A 27 16.82 0.49 6.92
C ALA A 27 17.62 -0.40 7.88
N HIS A 28 17.72 -1.69 7.54
CA HIS A 28 18.56 -2.71 8.19
C HIS A 28 18.24 -3.04 9.66
N GLY A 29 17.18 -2.46 10.21
CA GLY A 29 16.63 -2.78 11.53
C GLY A 29 15.10 -2.81 11.47
N PRO A 30 14.41 -2.81 12.60
CA PRO A 30 12.97 -2.58 12.64
C PRO A 30 12.61 -1.22 12.03
N CYS A 31 11.36 -1.08 11.59
CA CYS A 31 10.93 0.12 10.88
C CYS A 31 9.73 0.78 11.57
N ILE A 32 8.77 1.32 10.80
CA ILE A 32 7.80 2.27 11.32
C ILE A 32 6.50 1.57 11.70
N THR A 33 5.95 1.93 12.87
CA THR A 33 4.73 1.33 13.37
C THR A 33 3.79 2.39 13.95
N MET A 34 2.52 2.35 13.54
CA MET A 34 1.45 3.25 13.99
C MET A 34 0.36 2.42 14.68
N GLN A 35 0.25 2.52 16.01
CA GLN A 35 -0.74 1.75 16.78
C GLN A 35 -1.74 2.68 17.45
N TYR A 36 -3.01 2.60 17.05
CA TYR A 36 -4.12 3.35 17.63
C TYR A 36 -3.90 4.87 17.65
N VAL A 37 -3.30 5.40 16.59
CA VAL A 37 -2.95 6.81 16.41
C VAL A 37 -3.62 7.39 15.17
N SER A 38 -3.64 8.71 15.07
CA SER A 38 -4.26 9.40 13.93
C SER A 38 -3.49 10.60 13.44
N ASN A 39 -3.81 11.07 12.23
CA ASN A 39 -3.28 12.30 11.65
C ASN A 39 -1.76 12.24 11.49
N ILE A 40 -1.30 11.28 10.70
CA ILE A 40 0.11 11.05 10.42
C ILE A 40 0.38 11.21 8.93
N ILE A 41 1.49 11.85 8.59
CA ILE A 41 2.01 11.82 7.22
C ILE A 41 3.46 11.33 7.22
N ILE A 42 3.76 10.42 6.30
CA ILE A 42 5.12 9.96 6.01
C ILE A 42 5.41 10.36 4.57
N HIS A 43 6.45 11.17 4.39
CA HIS A 43 6.72 11.77 3.11
C HIS A 43 8.20 11.85 2.77
N GLY A 44 8.56 11.49 1.54
CA GLY A 44 9.88 11.76 0.97
C GLY A 44 11.03 10.92 1.55
N ILE A 45 10.78 9.70 2.02
CA ILE A 45 11.81 8.84 2.63
C ILE A 45 11.92 7.48 1.94
N HIS A 46 13.09 6.85 2.08
CA HIS A 46 13.33 5.47 1.68
C HIS A 46 13.15 4.55 2.90
N VAL A 47 12.37 3.48 2.76
CA VAL A 47 12.16 2.45 3.79
C VAL A 47 12.46 1.08 3.18
N HIS A 48 13.56 0.44 3.59
CA HIS A 48 13.97 -0.80 2.95
C HIS A 48 14.82 -1.70 3.84
N ASP A 49 14.95 -2.97 3.45
CA ASP A 49 15.76 -3.94 4.20
C ASP A 49 15.36 -4.05 5.68
N CYS A 50 14.09 -3.77 6.00
CA CYS A 50 13.56 -3.83 7.35
C CYS A 50 13.68 -5.25 7.93
N LYS A 51 14.04 -5.34 9.21
CA LYS A 51 14.30 -6.58 9.95
C LYS A 51 13.36 -6.67 11.15
N ARG A 52 13.14 -7.90 11.61
CA ARG A 52 12.45 -8.16 12.87
C ARG A 52 13.26 -7.56 14.02
N GLY A 53 12.57 -6.98 15.01
CA GLY A 53 13.15 -6.59 16.30
C GLY A 53 12.10 -6.70 17.38
N GLY A 54 12.44 -6.39 18.62
CA GLY A 54 11.58 -6.57 19.78
C GLY A 54 12.21 -7.47 20.83
N ASN A 55 11.37 -8.02 21.71
CA ASN A 55 11.79 -8.56 23.01
C ASN A 55 12.58 -7.52 23.80
N ALA A 56 12.07 -6.29 23.79
CA ALA A 56 12.70 -5.13 24.37
C ALA A 56 11.66 -4.17 24.94
N MET A 57 12.13 -3.29 25.84
CA MET A 57 11.35 -2.15 26.29
C MET A 57 11.43 -1.04 25.22
N VAL A 58 10.30 -0.75 24.59
CA VAL A 58 10.19 0.25 23.52
C VAL A 58 9.41 1.45 24.02
N ARG A 59 9.95 2.64 23.75
CA ARG A 59 9.30 3.90 24.10
C ARG A 59 8.15 4.17 23.12
N SER A 60 6.92 4.31 23.63
CA SER A 60 5.76 4.67 22.82
C SER A 60 5.32 6.12 23.01
N SER A 61 5.86 6.83 24.01
CA SER A 61 5.70 8.29 24.16
C SER A 61 6.89 8.88 24.95
N PRO A 62 7.04 10.21 25.04
CA PRO A 62 8.10 10.81 25.85
C PRO A 62 8.12 10.32 27.31
N THR A 63 6.97 9.92 27.86
CA THR A 63 6.80 9.51 29.26
C THR A 63 6.51 8.02 29.44
N HIS A 64 6.29 7.26 28.37
CA HIS A 64 5.89 5.86 28.44
C HIS A 64 6.79 4.93 27.61
N TYR A 65 7.14 3.79 28.20
CA TYR A 65 7.80 2.67 27.54
C TYR A 65 7.13 1.36 27.99
N GLY A 66 7.03 0.40 27.08
CA GLY A 66 6.37 -0.89 27.32
C GLY A 66 7.13 -2.03 26.65
N TRP A 67 6.91 -3.25 27.13
CA TRP A 67 7.50 -4.44 26.52
C TRP A 67 6.85 -4.72 25.16
N ARG A 68 7.67 -4.85 24.11
CA ARG A 68 7.25 -5.27 22.77
C ARG A 68 7.82 -6.64 22.44
N THR A 69 6.96 -7.52 21.92
CA THR A 69 7.40 -8.80 21.33
C THR A 69 8.02 -8.57 19.96
N ILE A 70 8.50 -9.65 19.35
CA ILE A 70 9.11 -9.63 18.02
C ILE A 70 8.12 -9.09 16.98
N SER A 71 8.56 -8.11 16.19
CA SER A 71 7.88 -7.58 15.01
C SER A 71 8.14 -8.45 13.78
N ASP A 72 7.28 -8.33 12.76
CA ASP A 72 7.41 -9.12 11.53
C ASP A 72 8.47 -8.58 10.57
N GLY A 73 8.92 -7.35 10.78
CA GLY A 73 9.94 -6.69 9.97
C GLY A 73 9.37 -6.10 8.69
N ASP A 74 8.15 -5.58 8.78
CA ASP A 74 7.51 -4.78 7.73
C ASP A 74 8.16 -3.40 7.59
N GLY A 75 7.95 -2.75 6.45
CA GLY A 75 8.35 -1.36 6.23
C GLY A 75 7.55 -0.35 7.07
N ILE A 76 6.25 -0.27 6.78
CA ILE A 76 5.31 0.64 7.45
C ILE A 76 4.08 -0.17 7.88
N SER A 77 3.85 -0.30 9.18
CA SER A 77 2.71 -1.06 9.73
C SER A 77 1.73 -0.16 10.48
N LEU A 78 0.45 -0.26 10.13
CA LEU A 78 -0.67 0.44 10.75
C LEU A 78 -1.59 -0.56 11.45
N PHE A 79 -1.89 -0.28 12.71
CA PHE A 79 -2.76 -1.09 13.55
C PHE A 79 -3.80 -0.17 14.19
N GLY A 80 -5.07 -0.27 13.77
CA GLY A 80 -6.13 0.62 14.22
C GLY A 80 -5.82 2.12 14.02
N ALA A 81 -4.99 2.46 13.03
CA ALA A 81 -4.60 3.84 12.75
C ALA A 81 -5.61 4.50 11.79
N ARG A 82 -5.80 5.81 11.91
CA ARG A 82 -6.71 6.55 11.01
C ARG A 82 -6.15 7.88 10.53
N ASP A 83 -6.64 8.36 9.39
CA ASP A 83 -6.21 9.64 8.81
C ASP A 83 -4.68 9.66 8.56
N VAL A 84 -4.21 8.71 7.75
CA VAL A 84 -2.79 8.52 7.44
C VAL A 84 -2.54 8.77 5.96
N TRP A 85 -1.49 9.54 5.65
CA TRP A 85 -1.05 9.78 4.29
C TRP A 85 0.42 9.37 4.11
N VAL A 86 0.65 8.35 3.29
CA VAL A 86 2.00 7.94 2.87
C VAL A 86 2.21 8.40 1.44
N ASP A 87 3.18 9.29 1.23
CA ASP A 87 3.36 9.99 -0.04
C ASP A 87 4.82 10.10 -0.44
N HIS A 88 5.17 9.85 -1.72
CA HIS A 88 6.56 9.92 -2.17
C HIS A 88 7.52 9.12 -1.27
N VAL A 89 7.14 7.88 -0.96
CA VAL A 89 8.02 6.95 -0.24
C VAL A 89 8.53 5.89 -1.22
N SER A 90 9.80 5.51 -1.07
CA SER A 90 10.37 4.36 -1.79
C SER A 90 10.49 3.16 -0.85
N LEU A 91 9.79 2.05 -1.15
CA LEU A 91 9.77 0.84 -0.32
C LEU A 91 10.31 -0.39 -1.04
N ALA A 92 11.19 -1.15 -0.38
CA ALA A 92 11.76 -2.38 -0.95
C ALA A 92 12.31 -3.37 0.09
N ARG A 93 12.42 -4.66 -0.30
CA ARG A 93 13.23 -5.70 0.39
C ARG A 93 13.04 -5.82 1.91
N CYS A 94 11.83 -5.62 2.43
CA CYS A 94 11.57 -5.82 3.87
C CYS A 94 11.51 -7.32 4.22
N THR A 95 11.44 -7.67 5.50
CA THR A 95 11.40 -9.09 5.90
C THR A 95 10.04 -9.72 5.63
N ASP A 96 8.94 -9.01 5.90
CA ASP A 96 7.58 -9.50 5.61
C ASP A 96 6.81 -8.62 4.62
N GLY A 97 6.07 -7.60 5.05
CA GLY A 97 5.34 -6.64 4.21
C GLY A 97 6.12 -5.37 3.87
N LEU A 98 5.78 -4.64 2.80
CA LEU A 98 6.24 -3.25 2.64
C LEU A 98 5.31 -2.28 3.37
N PHE A 99 4.00 -2.45 3.17
CA PHE A 99 2.97 -1.63 3.80
C PHE A 99 1.80 -2.49 4.28
N ASP A 100 1.55 -2.50 5.58
CA ASP A 100 0.47 -3.28 6.18
C ASP A 100 -0.48 -2.38 6.96
N ALA A 101 -1.78 -2.48 6.69
CA ALA A 101 -2.81 -1.77 7.44
C ALA A 101 -3.90 -2.73 7.88
N ILE A 102 -4.07 -2.88 9.19
CA ILE A 102 -4.89 -3.93 9.79
C ILE A 102 -5.69 -3.38 10.97
N MET A 103 -6.56 -4.22 11.55
CA MET A 103 -7.18 -3.99 12.85
C MET A 103 -8.04 -2.71 12.91
N GLY A 104 -8.87 -2.51 11.89
CA GLY A 104 -9.78 -1.36 11.80
C GLY A 104 -9.11 -0.08 11.34
N SER A 105 -7.89 -0.14 10.78
CA SER A 105 -7.25 1.04 10.21
C SER A 105 -8.07 1.58 9.03
N THR A 106 -8.20 2.89 8.87
CA THR A 106 -9.09 3.50 7.86
C THR A 106 -8.70 4.93 7.52
N ALA A 107 -9.30 5.51 6.47
CA ALA A 107 -8.97 6.85 5.96
C ALA A 107 -7.47 6.97 5.66
N ILE A 108 -6.97 6.06 4.81
CA ILE A 108 -5.56 5.98 4.41
C ILE A 108 -5.44 6.38 2.95
N THR A 109 -4.43 7.19 2.63
CA THR A 109 -3.99 7.42 1.25
C THR A 109 -2.54 7.00 1.12
N VAL A 110 -2.24 6.15 0.13
CA VAL A 110 -0.88 5.81 -0.30
C VAL A 110 -0.70 6.35 -1.70
N SER A 111 0.14 7.37 -1.87
CA SER A 111 0.29 8.05 -3.16
C SER A 111 1.72 8.34 -3.57
N ASN A 112 1.91 8.50 -4.89
CA ASN A 112 3.19 8.90 -5.50
C ASN A 112 4.39 8.07 -5.00
N SER A 113 4.18 6.84 -4.58
CA SER A 113 5.20 6.02 -3.93
C SER A 113 5.73 4.96 -4.89
N PHE A 114 6.97 4.53 -4.68
CA PHE A 114 7.65 3.57 -5.53
C PHE A 114 7.91 2.28 -4.76
N PHE A 115 7.40 1.16 -5.26
CA PHE A 115 7.53 -0.16 -4.67
C PHE A 115 8.36 -1.05 -5.58
N THR A 116 9.38 -1.72 -5.03
CA THR A 116 10.22 -2.64 -5.80
C THR A 116 10.74 -3.80 -4.97
N GLN A 117 11.21 -4.85 -5.66
CA GLN A 117 12.04 -5.93 -5.14
C GLN A 117 11.48 -6.55 -3.85
N HIS A 118 10.23 -7.03 -3.92
CA HIS A 118 9.55 -7.54 -2.75
C HIS A 118 8.40 -8.49 -3.08
N ASN A 119 8.21 -9.53 -2.26
CA ASN A 119 7.16 -10.51 -2.50
C ASN A 119 5.77 -10.00 -2.06
N LYS A 120 5.63 -9.63 -0.78
CA LYS A 120 4.35 -9.27 -0.15
C LYS A 120 4.25 -7.75 -0.04
N VAL A 121 3.77 -7.07 -1.08
CA VAL A 121 3.88 -5.60 -1.15
C VAL A 121 2.99 -4.89 -0.13
N MET A 122 1.67 -5.06 -0.25
CA MET A 122 0.71 -4.30 0.52
C MET A 122 -0.44 -5.17 1.03
N LEU A 123 -0.59 -5.30 2.36
CA LEU A 123 -1.69 -6.04 2.98
C LEU A 123 -2.68 -5.10 3.66
N LEU A 124 -3.94 -5.13 3.21
CA LEU A 124 -5.02 -4.31 3.74
C LEU A 124 -6.10 -5.21 4.34
N GLY A 125 -6.06 -5.35 5.67
CA GLY A 125 -6.83 -6.30 6.45
C GLY A 125 -6.13 -7.66 6.58
N HIS A 126 -6.05 -8.20 7.80
CA HIS A 126 -5.18 -9.36 8.12
C HIS A 126 -5.90 -10.71 8.14
N SER A 127 -7.19 -10.73 8.51
CA SER A 127 -7.98 -11.95 8.74
C SER A 127 -9.35 -11.84 8.07
N ASP A 128 -9.82 -12.96 7.53
CA ASP A 128 -11.14 -13.05 6.89
C ASP A 128 -12.27 -12.97 7.94
N GLU A 129 -11.95 -13.25 9.21
CA GLU A 129 -12.86 -13.22 10.35
C GLU A 129 -12.92 -11.84 11.04
N TYR A 130 -11.98 -10.94 10.75
CA TYR A 130 -11.91 -9.62 11.39
C TYR A 130 -12.87 -8.60 10.75
N VAL A 131 -14.16 -8.76 11.03
CA VAL A 131 -15.24 -7.98 10.40
C VAL A 131 -15.20 -6.47 10.66
N GLN A 132 -14.42 -6.00 11.64
CA GLN A 132 -14.24 -4.56 11.86
C GLN A 132 -13.48 -3.90 10.70
N ASP A 133 -12.72 -4.65 9.89
CA ASP A 133 -12.07 -4.11 8.68
C ASP A 133 -13.08 -3.70 7.59
N LYS A 134 -14.39 -3.98 7.73
CA LYS A 134 -15.43 -3.46 6.82
C LYS A 134 -15.49 -1.94 6.76
N SER A 135 -15.05 -1.24 7.82
CA SER A 135 -14.97 0.22 7.82
C SER A 135 -13.66 0.76 7.22
N MET A 136 -12.73 -0.11 6.82
CA MET A 136 -11.47 0.29 6.20
C MET A 136 -11.74 0.96 4.85
N GLN A 137 -11.13 2.11 4.66
CA GLN A 137 -11.15 2.87 3.41
C GLN A 137 -9.72 3.28 3.06
N VAL A 138 -9.25 2.86 1.89
CA VAL A 138 -7.89 3.16 1.42
C VAL A 138 -7.92 3.64 -0.02
N THR A 139 -7.22 4.75 -0.28
CA THR A 139 -6.93 5.23 -1.63
C THR A 139 -5.48 4.91 -1.99
N ILE A 140 -5.27 4.23 -3.11
CA ILE A 140 -3.95 3.91 -3.67
C ILE A 140 -3.85 4.63 -5.01
N ALA A 141 -3.06 5.70 -5.07
CA ALA A 141 -3.06 6.56 -6.25
C ALA A 141 -1.67 7.02 -6.72
N PHE A 142 -1.45 7.04 -8.03
CA PHE A 142 -0.21 7.58 -8.62
C PHE A 142 1.07 6.85 -8.17
N ASN A 143 0.96 5.62 -7.66
CA ASN A 143 2.11 4.82 -7.29
C ASN A 143 2.70 4.13 -8.51
N HIS A 144 4.00 3.83 -8.43
CA HIS A 144 4.66 2.95 -9.38
C HIS A 144 5.02 1.64 -8.69
N PHE A 145 4.40 0.55 -9.15
CA PHE A 145 4.72 -0.82 -8.78
C PHE A 145 5.73 -1.38 -9.80
N GLY A 146 6.99 -1.29 -9.40
CA GLY A 146 8.16 -1.51 -10.26
C GLY A 146 8.72 -2.92 -10.22
N GLU A 147 9.98 -3.06 -10.64
CA GLU A 147 10.66 -4.34 -10.82
C GLU A 147 10.74 -5.22 -9.56
N GLY A 148 10.78 -6.54 -9.77
CA GLY A 148 11.00 -7.52 -8.70
C GLY A 148 9.85 -7.65 -7.70
N LEU A 149 8.66 -7.15 -8.04
CA LEU A 149 7.45 -7.36 -7.24
C LEU A 149 6.78 -8.68 -7.62
N VAL A 150 6.29 -9.43 -6.61
CA VAL A 150 5.61 -10.71 -6.85
C VAL A 150 4.09 -10.54 -6.81
N GLN A 151 3.55 -9.94 -5.73
CA GLN A 151 2.12 -9.92 -5.46
C GLN A 151 1.68 -8.85 -4.43
N ARG A 152 0.37 -8.75 -4.21
CA ARG A 152 -0.30 -7.91 -3.19
C ARG A 152 -0.16 -6.42 -3.43
N MET A 153 -0.58 -5.94 -4.59
CA MET A 153 -0.53 -4.53 -4.96
C MET A 153 -1.94 -3.96 -5.25
N PRO A 154 -2.87 -3.95 -4.27
CA PRO A 154 -2.83 -4.49 -2.91
C PRO A 154 -3.39 -5.93 -2.79
N ARG A 155 -3.27 -6.53 -1.60
CA ARG A 155 -4.16 -7.63 -1.16
C ARG A 155 -5.15 -7.12 -0.10
N CYS A 156 -6.43 -7.18 -0.42
CA CYS A 156 -7.50 -6.55 0.35
C CYS A 156 -8.43 -7.54 1.05
N ARG A 157 -9.02 -7.11 2.18
CA ARG A 157 -10.12 -7.79 2.86
C ARG A 157 -11.17 -6.82 3.36
N HIS A 158 -12.45 -7.23 3.29
CA HIS A 158 -13.64 -6.54 3.79
C HIS A 158 -13.93 -5.12 3.27
N GLY A 159 -12.99 -4.18 3.45
CA GLY A 159 -13.20 -2.74 3.27
C GLY A 159 -13.37 -2.28 1.82
N PHE A 160 -13.18 -0.99 1.64
CA PHE A 160 -13.37 -0.28 0.38
C PHE A 160 -12.04 0.31 -0.12
N PHE A 161 -11.70 0.00 -1.37
CA PHE A 161 -10.39 0.30 -1.94
C PHE A 161 -10.54 0.99 -3.29
N GLU A 162 -10.07 2.23 -3.37
CA GLU A 162 -9.96 3.00 -4.62
C GLU A 162 -8.52 2.93 -5.10
N ILE A 163 -8.33 2.36 -6.29
CA ILE A 163 -7.02 2.15 -6.90
C ILE A 163 -7.00 2.96 -8.19
N VAL A 164 -6.31 4.10 -8.19
CA VAL A 164 -6.45 5.12 -9.25
C VAL A 164 -5.13 5.54 -9.87
N ASN A 165 -5.02 5.46 -11.20
CA ASN A 165 -3.86 5.96 -11.96
C ASN A 165 -2.48 5.50 -11.46
N ASN A 166 -2.35 4.25 -11.01
CA ASN A 166 -1.07 3.63 -10.69
C ASN A 166 -0.47 2.94 -11.94
N ASP A 167 0.86 2.88 -12.03
CA ASP A 167 1.57 2.14 -13.07
C ASP A 167 2.08 0.81 -12.49
N TYR A 168 1.59 -0.29 -13.05
CA TYR A 168 2.03 -1.64 -12.72
C TYR A 168 2.89 -2.14 -13.87
N THR A 169 4.21 -2.10 -13.68
CA THR A 169 5.13 -2.54 -14.72
C THR A 169 5.62 -3.97 -14.50
N HIS A 170 5.55 -4.48 -13.27
CA HIS A 170 5.92 -5.86 -12.95
C HIS A 170 5.02 -6.46 -11.86
N TRP A 171 4.75 -7.75 -12.01
CA TRP A 171 4.33 -8.68 -10.96
C TRP A 171 4.82 -10.07 -11.37
N GLU A 172 4.80 -11.05 -10.48
CA GLU A 172 5.13 -12.44 -10.86
C GLU A 172 3.92 -13.37 -10.71
N MET A 173 2.99 -13.05 -9.79
CA MET A 173 1.83 -13.89 -9.52
C MET A 173 0.51 -13.19 -9.85
N TYR A 174 0.26 -12.03 -9.27
CA TYR A 174 -0.92 -11.19 -9.55
C TYR A 174 -0.65 -9.76 -9.07
N ALA A 175 -1.38 -8.77 -9.60
CA ALA A 175 -1.29 -7.40 -9.11
C ALA A 175 -2.25 -7.17 -7.93
N ILE A 176 -3.56 -7.24 -8.19
CA ILE A 176 -4.60 -6.95 -7.20
C ILE A 176 -5.23 -8.25 -6.72
N GLY A 177 -5.38 -8.42 -5.41
CA GLY A 177 -6.04 -9.61 -4.88
C GLY A 177 -6.82 -9.37 -3.61
N GLY A 178 -7.50 -10.41 -3.13
CA GLY A 178 -8.24 -10.29 -1.88
C GLY A 178 -9.03 -11.53 -1.47
N SER A 179 -9.55 -11.47 -0.25
CA SER A 179 -10.46 -12.45 0.36
C SER A 179 -11.46 -11.73 1.25
N ALA A 180 -12.54 -12.42 1.66
CA ALA A 180 -13.59 -11.86 2.51
C ALA A 180 -14.28 -10.60 1.92
N SER A 181 -14.65 -10.65 0.64
CA SER A 181 -15.54 -9.69 -0.02
C SER A 181 -15.13 -8.20 0.07
N PRO A 182 -13.86 -7.83 -0.25
CA PRO A 182 -13.50 -6.42 -0.35
C PRO A 182 -14.16 -5.79 -1.58
N THR A 183 -14.49 -4.50 -1.49
CA THR A 183 -14.91 -3.70 -2.63
C THR A 183 -13.68 -3.06 -3.27
N ILE A 184 -13.40 -3.39 -4.53
CA ILE A 184 -12.22 -2.93 -5.25
C ILE A 184 -12.65 -2.16 -6.50
N ASN A 185 -12.26 -0.88 -6.54
CA ASN A 185 -12.48 -0.02 -7.70
C ASN A 185 -11.13 0.34 -8.32
N SER A 186 -10.77 -0.36 -9.40
CA SER A 186 -9.64 -0.04 -10.26
C SER A 186 -10.06 0.98 -11.32
N LYS A 187 -9.39 2.12 -11.37
CA LYS A 187 -9.74 3.22 -12.29
C LYS A 187 -8.52 3.88 -12.93
N GLY A 188 -8.47 3.89 -14.25
CA GLY A 188 -7.43 4.58 -15.02
C GLY A 188 -6.00 4.12 -14.75
N ASN A 189 -5.79 2.93 -14.17
CA ASN A 189 -4.47 2.34 -13.96
C ASN A 189 -3.89 1.83 -15.28
N ARG A 190 -2.58 1.54 -15.27
CA ARG A 190 -1.90 0.86 -16.37
C ARG A 190 -1.29 -0.44 -15.89
N TYR A 191 -1.62 -1.54 -16.55
CA TYR A 191 -1.16 -2.90 -16.21
C TYR A 191 -0.34 -3.47 -17.36
N THR A 192 0.98 -3.59 -17.17
CA THR A 192 1.85 -4.27 -18.13
C THR A 192 2.13 -5.68 -17.66
N ALA A 193 1.44 -6.65 -18.25
CA ALA A 193 1.61 -8.05 -17.87
C ALA A 193 3.05 -8.53 -18.09
N PRO A 194 3.56 -9.42 -17.23
CA PRO A 194 4.79 -10.17 -17.46
C PRO A 194 4.71 -11.02 -18.72
N SER A 195 5.85 -11.50 -19.21
CA SER A 195 5.87 -12.40 -20.38
C SER A 195 5.24 -13.78 -20.10
N ASP A 196 5.19 -14.22 -18.84
CA ASP A 196 4.56 -15.48 -18.44
C ASP A 196 3.06 -15.49 -18.82
N PRO A 197 2.60 -16.45 -19.64
CA PRO A 197 1.19 -16.58 -20.02
C PRO A 197 0.26 -16.88 -18.83
N ASN A 198 0.78 -17.39 -17.72
CA ASN A 198 -0.02 -17.69 -16.52
C ASN A 198 -0.20 -16.48 -15.60
N ALA A 199 0.51 -15.38 -15.85
CA ALA A 199 0.48 -14.17 -15.03
C ALA A 199 -0.24 -12.99 -15.73
N LYS A 200 -1.16 -13.29 -16.66
CA LYS A 200 -1.91 -12.27 -17.43
C LYS A 200 -3.10 -11.71 -16.67
N ASP A 201 -3.70 -12.50 -15.78
CA ASP A 201 -4.77 -12.02 -14.92
C ASP A 201 -4.20 -11.06 -13.87
N VAL A 202 -4.67 -9.82 -13.90
CA VAL A 202 -4.34 -8.78 -12.92
C VAL A 202 -4.88 -9.15 -11.53
N THR A 203 -5.96 -9.94 -11.49
CA THR A 203 -6.81 -10.18 -10.33
C THR A 203 -6.63 -11.57 -9.73
N MET A 204 -6.62 -11.68 -8.39
CA MET A 204 -6.60 -12.97 -7.70
C MET A 204 -7.56 -13.01 -6.50
N ARG A 205 -8.53 -13.92 -6.54
CA ARG A 205 -9.42 -14.21 -5.40
C ARG A 205 -8.86 -15.36 -4.59
N MET A 206 -8.49 -15.11 -3.34
CA MET A 206 -7.78 -16.12 -2.52
C MET A 206 -8.75 -17.21 -2.07
N ASP A 207 -8.45 -18.47 -2.39
CA ASP A 207 -9.08 -19.69 -1.87
C ASP A 207 -10.62 -19.64 -1.80
N THR A 208 -11.24 -18.93 -2.74
CA THR A 208 -12.68 -18.68 -2.76
C THR A 208 -13.30 -19.28 -4.02
N PRO A 209 -14.33 -20.14 -3.91
CA PRO A 209 -15.07 -20.63 -5.07
C PRO A 209 -15.75 -19.51 -5.85
N GLU A 210 -15.81 -19.64 -7.18
CA GLU A 210 -16.43 -18.69 -8.12
C GLU A 210 -17.82 -18.23 -7.68
N ARG A 211 -18.71 -19.17 -7.39
CA ARG A 211 -20.07 -18.92 -6.86
C ARG A 211 -20.14 -17.98 -5.64
N LYS A 212 -19.03 -17.77 -4.92
CA LYS A 212 -18.94 -16.86 -3.78
C LYS A 212 -18.32 -15.52 -4.16
N TRP A 213 -17.25 -15.50 -4.94
CA TRP A 213 -16.58 -14.24 -5.25
C TRP A 213 -17.22 -13.47 -6.39
N GLU A 214 -18.04 -14.11 -7.24
CA GLU A 214 -18.82 -13.43 -8.27
C GLU A 214 -19.74 -12.34 -7.70
N THR A 215 -20.11 -12.45 -6.42
CA THR A 215 -20.92 -11.44 -5.72
C THR A 215 -20.10 -10.27 -5.17
N TRP A 216 -18.76 -10.34 -5.21
CA TRP A 216 -17.89 -9.28 -4.70
C TRP A 216 -17.80 -8.15 -5.73
N ASP A 217 -17.81 -6.91 -5.26
CA ASP A 217 -17.75 -5.72 -6.12
C ASP A 217 -16.32 -5.40 -6.55
N TRP A 218 -15.84 -6.00 -7.65
CA TRP A 218 -14.52 -5.74 -8.23
C TRP A 218 -14.69 -5.14 -9.63
N ARG A 219 -14.19 -3.93 -9.81
CA ARG A 219 -14.48 -3.11 -11.00
C ARG A 219 -13.19 -2.57 -11.60
N SER A 220 -13.20 -2.46 -12.92
CA SER A 220 -12.14 -1.85 -13.73
C SER A 220 -12.79 -0.81 -14.66
N GLU A 221 -12.37 0.44 -14.58
CA GLU A 221 -12.91 1.55 -15.38
C GLU A 221 -11.76 2.38 -15.98
N GLY A 222 -11.67 2.43 -17.32
CA GLY A 222 -10.65 3.23 -18.01
C GLY A 222 -9.20 2.72 -17.86
N ASP A 223 -9.01 1.52 -17.31
CA ASP A 223 -7.69 0.88 -17.18
C ASP A 223 -7.09 0.53 -18.54
N LEU A 224 -5.77 0.67 -18.65
CA LEU A 224 -5.00 0.28 -19.82
C LEU A 224 -4.29 -1.06 -19.56
N PHE A 225 -4.63 -2.06 -20.35
CA PHE A 225 -4.00 -3.38 -20.29
C PHE A 225 -2.99 -3.56 -21.42
N VAL A 226 -1.76 -3.91 -21.06
CA VAL A 226 -0.62 -4.07 -21.97
C VAL A 226 -0.08 -5.48 -21.84
N ASN A 227 0.45 -6.01 -22.95
CA ASN A 227 1.04 -7.35 -23.02
C ASN A 227 0.08 -8.49 -22.63
N GLY A 228 -1.19 -8.36 -22.99
CA GLY A 228 -2.23 -9.37 -22.73
C GLY A 228 -2.74 -9.38 -21.29
N ALA A 229 -2.42 -8.38 -20.47
CA ALA A 229 -3.05 -8.22 -19.16
C ALA A 229 -4.58 -8.14 -19.31
N PHE A 230 -5.31 -8.61 -18.30
CA PHE A 230 -6.76 -8.40 -18.22
C PHE A 230 -7.21 -8.38 -16.76
N PHE A 231 -8.36 -7.76 -16.53
CA PHE A 231 -9.02 -7.72 -15.23
C PHE A 231 -10.33 -8.49 -15.34
N VAL A 232 -10.57 -9.46 -14.45
CA VAL A 232 -11.87 -10.14 -14.36
C VAL A 232 -12.75 -9.36 -13.39
N PRO A 233 -13.82 -8.68 -13.82
CA PRO A 233 -14.72 -7.98 -12.92
C PRO A 233 -15.74 -8.91 -12.25
N SER A 234 -16.38 -8.45 -11.18
CA SER A 234 -17.47 -9.15 -10.49
C SER A 234 -18.42 -8.18 -9.79
N GLY A 235 -19.56 -8.69 -9.33
CA GLY A 235 -20.59 -7.90 -8.64
C GLY A 235 -21.62 -7.27 -9.58
N ALA A 236 -22.72 -6.80 -9.02
CA ALA A 236 -23.90 -6.33 -9.77
C ALA A 236 -23.76 -4.92 -10.37
N GLY A 237 -22.55 -4.35 -10.36
CA GLY A 237 -22.31 -2.99 -10.87
C GLY A 237 -23.06 -1.88 -10.10
N ALA A 238 -23.50 -2.15 -8.86
CA ALA A 238 -24.25 -1.20 -8.05
C ALA A 238 -23.46 0.11 -7.90
N SER A 239 -24.03 1.25 -8.30
CA SER A 239 -23.40 2.56 -8.13
C SER A 239 -22.90 2.70 -6.69
N SER A 240 -21.61 2.96 -6.49
CA SER A 240 -21.07 3.14 -5.14
C SER A 240 -21.84 4.27 -4.47
N ASN A 241 -22.63 3.96 -3.44
CA ASN A 241 -23.30 4.96 -2.60
C ASN A 241 -22.29 5.81 -1.80
N TYR A 242 -21.00 5.52 -1.91
CA TYR A 242 -19.92 6.37 -1.43
C TYR A 242 -19.83 7.62 -2.31
N GLY A 243 -20.29 8.73 -1.73
CA GLY A 243 -20.36 10.02 -2.41
C GLY A 243 -19.03 10.40 -3.03
N LYS A 244 -19.09 10.90 -4.27
CA LYS A 244 -18.00 11.51 -5.07
C LYS A 244 -17.15 12.56 -4.34
N ALA A 245 -17.42 12.87 -3.07
CA ALA A 245 -16.84 13.97 -2.30
C ALA A 245 -15.39 13.73 -1.85
N ALA A 246 -14.84 12.52 -1.95
CA ALA A 246 -13.47 12.22 -1.49
C ALA A 246 -12.54 11.57 -2.54
N THR A 247 -13.05 11.19 -3.72
CA THR A 247 -12.27 10.48 -4.74
C THR A 247 -11.88 11.42 -5.87
N VAL A 248 -10.58 11.53 -6.16
CA VAL A 248 -10.09 12.18 -7.38
C VAL A 248 -10.61 11.39 -8.58
N GLY A 249 -11.30 12.06 -9.51
CA GLY A 249 -11.74 11.40 -10.74
C GLY A 249 -10.53 10.89 -11.53
N PRO A 250 -10.56 9.66 -12.07
CA PRO A 250 -9.42 9.09 -12.76
C PRO A 250 -9.06 9.95 -13.99
N LYS A 251 -7.77 10.19 -14.18
CA LYS A 251 -7.23 10.69 -15.45
C LYS A 251 -7.16 9.54 -16.45
N SER A 252 -6.99 9.87 -17.74
CA SER A 252 -6.74 8.88 -18.78
C SER A 252 -5.56 7.99 -18.41
N SER A 253 -5.70 6.68 -18.57
CA SER A 253 -4.63 5.70 -18.33
C SER A 253 -3.43 5.90 -19.27
N SER A 254 -3.61 6.59 -20.40
CA SER A 254 -2.50 7.03 -21.27
C SER A 254 -1.54 8.03 -20.60
N LEU A 255 -1.98 8.73 -19.55
CA LEU A 255 -1.17 9.70 -18.81
C LEU A 255 -0.43 9.05 -17.63
N VAL A 256 -0.71 7.78 -17.29
CA VAL A 256 -0.16 7.12 -16.10
C VAL A 256 1.37 7.21 -16.06
N GLY A 257 2.05 6.93 -17.18
CA GLY A 257 3.52 7.03 -17.22
C GLY A 257 4.08 8.42 -16.89
N VAL A 258 3.32 9.49 -17.15
CA VAL A 258 3.69 10.86 -16.75
C VAL A 258 3.28 11.15 -15.30
N LEU A 259 2.09 10.70 -14.89
CA LEU A 259 1.56 10.89 -13.55
C LEU A 259 2.41 10.19 -12.47
N THR A 260 3.05 9.07 -12.82
CA THR A 260 3.89 8.29 -11.90
C THR A 260 5.39 8.46 -12.17
N ALA A 261 5.79 9.37 -13.06
CA ALA A 261 7.20 9.56 -13.45
C ALA A 261 8.11 9.94 -12.28
N ASN A 262 7.55 10.61 -11.26
CA ASN A 262 8.26 11.06 -10.07
C ASN A 262 7.89 10.24 -8.82
N ALA A 263 7.35 9.02 -9.00
CA ALA A 263 7.00 8.17 -7.86
C ALA A 263 8.24 7.78 -7.04
N GLY A 264 8.08 7.75 -5.72
CA GLY A 264 9.13 7.45 -4.75
C GLY A 264 9.65 8.69 -4.03
N ALA A 265 10.63 8.48 -3.15
CA ALA A 265 11.28 9.56 -2.43
C ALA A 265 12.08 10.47 -3.38
N PHE A 266 12.02 11.77 -3.12
CA PHE A 266 12.68 12.76 -3.96
C PHE A 266 14.21 12.72 -3.83
N SER A 267 14.90 12.71 -4.96
CA SER A 267 16.36 12.88 -5.04
C SER A 267 16.77 14.37 -4.97
N CYS A 268 16.18 15.11 -4.03
CA CYS A 268 16.26 16.56 -4.01
C CYS A 268 17.37 17.10 -3.12
N ASN A 269 18.26 17.89 -3.72
CA ASN A 269 19.31 18.60 -3.00
C ASN A 269 18.85 19.99 -2.55
N ARG A 270 19.25 20.38 -1.34
CA ARG A 270 18.95 21.70 -0.78
C ARG A 270 19.40 22.82 -1.73
N GLY A 271 18.45 23.66 -2.16
CA GLY A 271 18.69 24.79 -3.07
C GLY A 271 18.37 24.53 -4.55
N LEU A 272 17.95 23.31 -4.91
CA LEU A 272 17.39 23.00 -6.24
C LEU A 272 15.88 22.77 -6.12
N ASN A 273 15.14 23.10 -7.19
CA ASN A 273 13.71 22.86 -7.23
C ASN A 273 13.41 21.36 -7.32
N CYS A 274 12.43 20.97 -6.50
CA CYS A 274 11.59 19.78 -6.58
C CYS A 274 10.19 20.29 -6.92
#